data_AF-A0AAD0HTW8-F1
#
_entry.id   AF-A0AAD0HTW8-F1
#
_cell.length_a   1.000
_cell.length_b   1.000
_cell.length_c   1.000
_cell.angle_alpha   90.00
_cell.angle_beta   90.00
_cell.angle_gamma   90.00
#
_symmetry.space_group_name_H-M   'P 1'
#
loop_
_entity.id
_entity.type
_entity.pdbx_description
1 polymer ?
#
loop_
_entity_poly.entity_id
_entity_poly.type
_entity_poly.pdbx_seq_one_letter_code
_entity_poly.pdbx_strand_id
1 'polypeptide(L)'
;MYVAITGKGKAKVIQFCEQHRIPKTNKKKTVVIKTIGNYETLLKENPNIIEELKEEAKRLTIEKKEKIPKTNLFRFGHSLVNALWKELSLDDILGEDLSKSLFALVVYRLGSSYSTFLENRKTPFISLNSLSHSEFYDVLLQLDKKTKDLIKCFNKFFDKKIKRDKNIVYYHRGNYIYNSYWKVLYGLESNNFQKGEKDLPFNMNLFFDSYGIPISYQLSLKEDNSKNRLEDFKKNFKNSKLILVLTKESEIQEKSSISSISFEDLSEDIQNEILKDNKWKILERDIKTNEVLEKEKVLDIKDSKLYVYWNKKRAYKDYLENNLKNGYICLKTDENLEDYEISNIFQHSWNIEDKFKITDVDFSKRHIQGHFTLCFICLCIIRYFQYLLGDNGKVFIPMIYANKAISNPMIFMKKVGNDSSLYPIHLTNSYIKLSKILGLDELKEEINFEKFQDKIKMDLEKVNN
;
A
#
# COMPACT_ATOMS: atom_id res chain seq x y z
N MET A 1 -0.86 25.09 34.86
CA MET A 1 -0.71 26.01 36.00
C MET A 1 -0.62 25.18 37.28
N TYR A 2 0.09 25.66 38.30
CA TYR A 2 0.15 25.00 39.63
C TYR A 2 0.27 26.04 40.74
N VAL A 3 -0.08 25.64 41.97
CA VAL A 3 0.06 26.47 43.16
C VAL A 3 1.47 26.35 43.71
N ALA A 4 2.15 27.47 43.93
CA ALA A 4 3.45 27.54 44.58
C ALA A 4 3.38 28.43 45.82
N ILE A 5 4.07 28.04 46.88
CA ILE A 5 4.29 28.88 48.07
C ILE A 5 5.72 29.39 47.98
N THR A 6 5.89 30.71 47.94
CA THR A 6 7.19 31.36 47.77
C THR A 6 7.43 32.39 48.87
N GLY A 7 8.69 32.70 49.17
CA GLY A 7 9.07 33.59 50.28
C GLY A 7 9.55 32.84 51.54
N LYS A 8 9.99 33.59 52.56
CA LYS A 8 10.52 33.07 53.83
C LYS A 8 9.83 33.74 55.02
N GLY A 9 9.63 32.98 56.10
CA GLY A 9 9.01 33.47 57.34
C GLY A 9 7.60 34.03 57.12
N LYS A 10 7.31 35.18 57.75
CA LYS A 10 6.01 35.87 57.67
C LYS A 10 5.67 36.45 56.28
N ALA A 11 6.63 36.46 55.36
CA ALA A 11 6.47 36.96 54.00
C ALA A 11 6.10 35.87 52.97
N LYS A 12 5.68 34.69 53.42
CA LYS A 12 5.23 33.62 52.53
C LYS A 12 3.95 34.01 51.79
N VAL A 13 3.93 33.83 50.47
CA VAL A 13 2.75 34.10 49.63
C VAL A 13 2.38 32.88 48.81
N ILE A 14 1.08 32.73 48.55
CA ILE A 14 0.53 31.72 47.64
C ILE A 14 0.41 32.32 46.25
N GLN A 15 0.91 31.61 45.22
CA GLN A 15 0.95 32.08 43.84
C GLN A 15 0.50 30.99 42.86
N PHE A 16 -0.15 31.39 41.78
CA PHE A 16 -0.31 30.57 40.59
C PHE A 16 0.89 30.75 39.67
N CYS A 17 1.52 29.65 39.29
CA CYS A 17 2.72 29.62 38.47
C CYS A 17 2.57 28.70 37.25
N GLU A 18 3.35 28.99 36.20
CA GLU A 18 3.55 28.13 35.02
C GLU A 18 5.04 27.89 34.79
N GLN A 19 5.39 26.71 34.27
CA GLN A 19 6.75 26.43 33.82
C GLN A 19 6.80 26.45 32.29
N HIS A 20 7.68 27.27 31.75
CA HIS A 20 7.94 27.39 30.32
C HIS A 20 9.34 26.89 30.00
N ARG A 21 9.52 26.07 28.96
CA ARG A 21 10.85 25.66 28.50
C ARG A 21 11.49 26.83 27.75
N ILE A 22 12.73 27.17 28.08
CA ILE A 22 13.48 28.19 27.33
C ILE A 22 13.93 27.55 26.00
N PRO A 23 13.54 28.09 24.83
CA PRO A 23 13.91 27.53 23.53
C PRO A 23 15.42 27.30 23.41
N LYS A 24 15.82 26.21 22.77
CA LYS A 24 17.24 25.81 22.58
C LYS A 24 18.01 25.47 23.87
N THR A 25 17.33 25.32 25.02
CA THR A 25 17.96 24.86 26.27
C THR A 25 17.15 23.76 26.96
N ASN A 26 17.79 23.04 27.88
CA ASN A 26 17.11 22.12 28.80
C ASN A 26 16.61 22.80 30.08
N LYS A 27 16.70 24.14 30.18
CA LYS A 27 16.28 24.90 31.35
C LYS A 27 14.80 25.28 31.25
N LYS A 28 14.11 25.23 32.39
CA LYS A 28 12.72 25.70 32.55
C LYS A 28 12.74 27.03 33.30
N LYS A 29 11.88 27.97 32.88
CA LYS A 29 11.62 29.24 33.57
C LYS A 29 10.25 29.17 34.22
N THR A 30 10.19 29.46 35.52
CA THR A 30 8.92 29.65 36.23
C THR A 30 8.42 31.07 35.98
N VAL A 31 7.17 31.19 35.55
CA VAL A 31 6.47 32.45 35.32
C VAL A 31 5.32 32.51 36.33
N VAL A 32 5.30 33.58 37.14
CA VAL A 32 4.19 33.85 38.07
C VAL A 32 3.04 34.43 37.28
N ILE A 33 1.88 33.77 37.31
CA ILE A 33 0.67 34.19 36.61
C ILE A 33 -0.14 35.15 37.48
N LYS A 34 -0.29 34.82 38.77
CA LYS A 34 -1.05 35.63 39.74
C LYS A 34 -0.57 35.34 41.16
N THR A 35 -0.39 36.39 41.96
CA THR A 35 -0.18 36.27 43.42
C THR A 35 -1.53 36.35 44.11
N ILE A 36 -1.84 35.37 44.97
CA ILE A 36 -3.14 35.26 45.65
C ILE A 36 -3.15 36.05 46.95
N GLY A 37 -2.14 35.85 47.80
CA GLY A 37 -2.05 36.55 49.09
C GLY A 37 -1.08 35.88 50.07
N ASN A 38 -1.06 36.38 51.31
CA ASN A 38 -0.19 35.86 52.37
C ASN A 38 -0.64 34.47 52.85
N TYR A 39 0.30 33.53 52.92
CA TYR A 39 0.06 32.13 53.29
C TYR A 39 -0.52 31.97 54.70
N GLU A 40 0.00 32.70 55.70
CA GLU A 40 -0.43 32.56 57.09
C GLU A 40 -1.81 33.17 57.34
N THR A 41 -2.14 34.27 56.65
CA THR A 41 -3.46 34.91 56.73
C THR A 41 -4.53 34.02 56.10
N LEU A 42 -4.28 33.56 54.87
CA LEU A 42 -5.25 32.77 54.11
C LEU A 42 -5.54 31.40 54.74
N LEU A 43 -4.55 30.79 55.40
CA LEU A 43 -4.77 29.53 56.14
C LEU A 43 -5.56 29.69 57.44
N LYS A 44 -5.46 30.86 58.10
CA LYS A 44 -6.27 31.14 59.29
C LYS A 44 -7.74 31.36 58.94
N GLU A 45 -8.01 31.95 57.78
CA GLU A 45 -9.36 32.21 57.28
C GLU A 45 -9.99 30.94 56.69
N ASN A 46 -9.22 30.15 55.95
CA ASN A 46 -9.67 28.87 55.40
C ASN A 46 -8.55 27.81 55.48
N PRO A 47 -8.67 26.80 56.38
CA PRO A 47 -7.71 25.71 56.49
C PRO A 47 -7.51 24.90 55.20
N ASN A 48 -8.50 24.86 54.31
CA ASN A 48 -8.49 24.08 53.07
C ASN A 48 -8.09 24.89 51.82
N ILE A 49 -7.70 26.15 51.98
CA ILE A 49 -7.43 27.09 50.87
C ILE A 49 -6.44 26.56 49.82
N ILE A 50 -5.45 25.76 50.24
CA ILE A 50 -4.44 25.20 49.33
C ILE A 50 -5.04 24.14 48.41
N GLU A 51 -5.98 23.34 48.91
CA GLU A 51 -6.63 22.29 48.13
C GLU A 51 -7.60 22.90 47.12
N GLU A 52 -8.42 23.86 47.55
CA GLU A 52 -9.32 24.64 46.68
C GLU A 52 -8.54 25.35 45.55
N LEU A 53 -7.44 26.04 45.88
CA LEU A 53 -6.60 26.70 44.86
C LEU A 53 -5.93 25.69 43.91
N LYS A 54 -5.63 24.47 44.36
CA LYS A 54 -5.12 23.41 43.46
C LYS A 54 -6.21 22.95 42.49
N GLU A 55 -7.45 22.81 42.94
CA GLU A 55 -8.58 22.49 42.08
C GLU A 55 -8.87 23.61 41.09
N GLU A 56 -8.85 24.87 41.54
CA GLU A 56 -9.00 26.03 40.67
C GLU A 56 -7.87 26.12 39.63
N ALA A 57 -6.61 25.88 40.03
CA ALA A 57 -5.48 25.83 39.11
C ALA A 57 -5.63 24.70 38.07
N LYS A 58 -6.19 23.54 38.45
CA LYS A 58 -6.53 22.47 37.50
C LYS A 58 -7.61 22.93 36.53
N ARG A 59 -8.71 23.53 37.02
CA ARG A 59 -9.81 24.04 36.19
C ARG A 59 -9.33 25.08 35.18
N LEU A 60 -8.59 26.09 35.63
CA LEU A 60 -8.01 27.12 34.76
C LEU A 60 -7.01 26.55 33.75
N THR A 61 -6.28 25.49 34.11
CA THR A 61 -5.38 24.80 33.18
C THR A 61 -6.18 24.05 32.10
N ILE A 62 -7.31 23.43 32.45
CA ILE A 62 -8.21 22.76 31.51
C ILE A 62 -8.83 23.79 30.55
N GLU A 63 -9.42 24.87 31.08
CA GLU A 63 -10.02 25.96 30.28
C GLU A 63 -8.98 26.61 29.33
N LYS A 64 -7.74 26.81 29.80
CA LYS A 64 -6.67 27.37 28.95
C LYS A 64 -6.19 26.37 27.89
N LYS A 65 -6.18 25.07 28.18
CA LYS A 65 -5.85 24.02 27.20
C LYS A 65 -6.94 23.87 26.13
N GLU A 66 -8.21 24.05 26.48
CA GLU A 66 -9.33 24.02 25.52
C GLU A 66 -9.27 25.19 24.53
N LYS A 67 -8.74 26.35 24.96
CA LYS A 67 -8.55 27.54 24.13
C LYS A 67 -7.32 27.49 23.21
N ILE A 68 -6.38 26.57 23.42
CA ILE A 68 -5.20 26.43 22.56
C ILE A 68 -5.57 25.52 21.38
N PRO A 69 -5.44 25.98 20.12
CA PRO A 69 -5.73 25.15 18.97
C PRO A 69 -4.78 23.95 18.93
N LYS A 70 -5.34 22.73 19.02
CA LYS A 70 -4.58 21.50 18.74
C LYS A 70 -4.63 21.25 17.24
N THR A 71 -3.47 21.11 16.62
CA THR A 71 -3.35 20.84 15.18
C THR A 71 -2.80 19.43 14.97
N ASN A 72 -3.56 18.60 14.24
CA ASN A 72 -3.14 17.26 13.86
C ASN A 72 -3.16 17.11 12.34
N LEU A 73 -2.37 16.18 11.83
CA LEU A 73 -2.32 15.86 10.42
C LEU A 73 -2.52 14.36 10.23
N PHE A 74 -3.47 13.99 9.39
CA PHE A 74 -3.80 12.59 9.11
C PHE A 74 -3.83 12.32 7.62
N ARG A 75 -3.60 11.07 7.23
CA ARG A 75 -3.94 10.56 5.91
C ARG A 75 -5.37 10.06 5.90
N PHE A 76 -6.06 10.16 4.77
CA PHE A 76 -7.45 9.69 4.67
C PHE A 76 -7.78 9.01 3.33
N GLY A 77 -6.77 8.73 2.50
CA GLY A 77 -6.98 8.02 1.22
C GLY A 77 -7.52 6.59 1.38
N HIS A 78 -7.52 6.03 2.59
CA HIS A 78 -8.21 4.77 2.90
C HIS A 78 -9.73 4.85 2.75
N SER A 79 -10.31 6.05 2.64
CA SER A 79 -11.71 6.25 2.23
C SER A 79 -12.05 5.56 0.90
N LEU A 80 -11.11 5.54 -0.07
CA LEU A 80 -11.29 4.81 -1.33
C LEU A 80 -11.39 3.30 -1.09
N VAL A 81 -10.52 2.77 -0.22
CA VAL A 81 -10.52 1.34 0.13
C VAL A 81 -11.82 1.00 0.85
N ASN A 82 -12.27 1.85 1.79
CA ASN A 82 -13.54 1.67 2.51
C ASN A 82 -14.76 1.65 1.57
N ALA A 83 -14.81 2.55 0.58
CA ALA A 83 -15.90 2.57 -0.40
C ALA A 83 -15.99 1.23 -1.16
N LEU A 84 -14.85 0.70 -1.62
CA LEU A 84 -14.79 -0.62 -2.26
C LEU A 84 -15.10 -1.76 -1.27
N TRP A 85 -14.62 -1.66 -0.02
CA TRP A 85 -14.81 -2.66 1.02
C TRP A 85 -16.30 -2.88 1.33
N LYS A 86 -17.05 -1.79 1.47
CA LYS A 86 -18.51 -1.80 1.66
C LYS A 86 -19.22 -2.44 0.46
N GLU A 87 -18.78 -2.13 -0.76
CA GLU A 87 -19.37 -2.68 -1.98
C GLU A 87 -19.10 -4.20 -2.16
N LEU A 88 -17.96 -4.68 -1.68
CA LEU A 88 -17.61 -6.10 -1.66
C LEU A 88 -18.39 -6.89 -0.59
N SER A 89 -18.94 -6.20 0.43
CA SER A 89 -19.64 -6.80 1.58
C SER A 89 -18.79 -7.89 2.26
N LEU A 90 -17.49 -7.60 2.49
CA LEU A 90 -16.56 -8.56 3.08
C LEU A 90 -16.89 -8.93 4.53
N ASP A 91 -17.65 -8.08 5.22
CA ASP A 91 -18.13 -8.32 6.59
C ASP A 91 -18.94 -9.62 6.70
N ASP A 92 -19.71 -9.98 5.67
CA ASP A 92 -20.51 -11.21 5.63
C ASP A 92 -19.65 -12.49 5.69
N ILE A 93 -18.42 -12.41 5.20
CA ILE A 93 -17.49 -13.55 5.12
C ILE A 93 -16.58 -13.59 6.33
N LEU A 94 -16.12 -12.41 6.76
CA LEU A 94 -15.08 -12.25 7.77
C LEU A 94 -15.65 -12.14 9.19
N GLY A 95 -16.85 -11.59 9.35
CA GLY A 95 -17.33 -11.07 10.62
C GLY A 95 -16.71 -9.71 10.95
N GLU A 96 -17.33 -8.97 11.87
CA GLU A 96 -16.99 -7.58 12.19
C GLU A 96 -15.52 -7.40 12.65
N ASP A 97 -15.09 -8.17 13.65
CA ASP A 97 -13.76 -8.04 14.25
C ASP A 97 -12.62 -8.35 13.26
N LEU A 98 -12.76 -9.45 12.51
CA LEU A 98 -11.77 -9.84 11.51
C LEU A 98 -11.77 -8.87 10.34
N SER A 99 -12.93 -8.37 9.92
CA SER A 99 -13.02 -7.39 8.83
C SER A 99 -12.34 -6.08 9.21
N LYS A 100 -12.59 -5.54 10.42
CA LYS A 100 -11.92 -4.34 10.94
C LYS A 100 -10.39 -4.51 10.98
N SER A 101 -9.93 -5.64 11.51
CA SER A 101 -8.50 -5.94 11.61
C SER A 101 -7.84 -6.11 10.24
N LEU A 102 -8.50 -6.83 9.32
CA LEU A 102 -8.02 -7.03 7.96
C LEU A 102 -7.99 -5.72 7.17
N PHE A 103 -9.03 -4.90 7.29
CA PHE A 103 -9.11 -3.60 6.63
C PHE A 103 -7.90 -2.73 6.99
N ALA A 104 -7.57 -2.65 8.28
CA ALA A 104 -6.39 -1.92 8.73
C ALA A 104 -5.09 -2.46 8.11
N LEU A 105 -4.88 -3.78 8.11
CA LEU A 105 -3.70 -4.40 7.47
C LEU A 105 -3.61 -4.09 5.97
N VAL A 106 -4.73 -4.20 5.25
CA VAL A 106 -4.80 -3.88 3.81
C VAL A 106 -4.43 -2.43 3.56
N VAL A 107 -5.00 -1.49 4.33
CA VAL A 107 -4.73 -0.06 4.19
C VAL A 107 -3.26 0.25 4.48
N TYR A 108 -2.69 -0.31 5.54
CA TYR A 108 -1.28 -0.07 5.86
C TYR A 108 -0.35 -0.61 4.78
N ARG A 109 -0.66 -1.78 4.23
CA ARG A 109 0.13 -2.40 3.17
C ARG A 109 0.04 -1.64 1.84
N LEU A 110 -1.16 -1.18 1.47
CA LEU A 110 -1.36 -0.42 0.23
C LEU A 110 -0.89 1.05 0.34
N GLY A 111 -0.92 1.60 1.55
CA GLY A 111 -0.74 3.03 1.81
C GLY A 111 0.60 3.43 2.44
N SER A 112 1.40 2.50 2.96
CA SER A 112 2.64 2.83 3.67
C SER A 112 3.86 2.07 3.13
N SER A 113 3.93 0.76 3.37
CA SER A 113 5.06 -0.12 3.05
C SER A 113 4.55 -1.50 2.64
N TYR A 114 5.22 -2.15 1.69
CA TYR A 114 4.92 -3.53 1.30
C TYR A 114 5.66 -4.55 2.17
N SER A 115 6.83 -4.19 2.72
CA SER A 115 7.76 -5.11 3.37
C SER A 115 7.61 -5.19 4.89
N THR A 116 6.92 -4.22 5.51
CA THR A 116 6.78 -4.12 6.96
C THR A 116 5.31 -3.91 7.31
N PHE A 117 4.76 -4.73 8.21
CA PHE A 117 3.38 -4.54 8.69
C PHE A 117 3.29 -3.46 9.79
N LEU A 118 4.43 -3.11 10.41
CA LEU A 118 4.53 -2.23 11.58
C LEU A 118 4.79 -0.76 11.25
N GLU A 119 5.29 -0.44 10.05
CA GLU A 119 5.73 0.92 9.77
C GLU A 119 4.57 1.85 9.42
N ASN A 120 4.08 2.50 10.46
CA ASN A 120 3.36 3.76 10.30
C ASN A 120 4.35 4.81 9.80
N ARG A 121 4.10 5.36 8.61
CA ARG A 121 4.67 6.67 8.26
C ARG A 121 4.37 7.64 9.40
N LYS A 122 5.22 8.66 9.59
CA LYS A 122 5.06 9.70 10.62
C LYS A 122 3.64 10.28 10.70
N THR A 123 2.92 10.29 9.59
CA THR A 123 1.51 10.68 9.52
C THR A 123 0.60 9.44 9.54
N PRO A 124 -0.20 9.23 10.61
CA PRO A 124 -1.14 8.12 10.68
C PRO A 124 -2.35 8.32 9.76
N PHE A 125 -3.10 7.25 9.52
CA PHE A 125 -4.42 7.36 8.89
C PHE A 125 -5.46 7.82 9.94
N ILE A 126 -6.40 8.68 9.55
CA ILE A 126 -7.46 9.16 10.45
C ILE A 126 -8.31 7.99 10.93
N SER A 127 -8.56 7.92 12.24
CA SER A 127 -9.39 6.89 12.90
C SER A 127 -9.06 5.45 12.51
N LEU A 128 -7.78 5.15 12.22
CA LEU A 128 -7.32 3.81 11.87
C LEU A 128 -6.09 3.43 12.68
N ASN A 129 -6.27 2.48 13.60
CA ASN A 129 -5.19 2.01 14.47
C ASN A 129 -4.38 0.90 13.81
N SER A 130 -3.08 0.84 14.11
CA SER A 130 -2.22 -0.30 13.77
C SER A 130 -2.55 -1.50 14.66
N LEU A 131 -2.36 -2.70 14.13
CA LEU A 131 -2.53 -3.94 14.88
C LEU A 131 -1.31 -4.23 15.76
N SER A 132 -1.54 -4.91 16.87
CA SER A 132 -0.49 -5.58 17.62
C SER A 132 0.07 -6.78 16.86
N HIS A 133 1.22 -7.30 17.30
CA HIS A 133 1.82 -8.50 16.71
C HIS A 133 0.87 -9.71 16.84
N SER A 134 0.28 -9.93 18.02
CA SER A 134 -0.62 -11.08 18.24
C SER A 134 -1.80 -11.04 17.28
N GLU A 135 -2.48 -9.88 17.19
CA GLU A 135 -3.61 -9.70 16.28
C GLU A 135 -3.21 -9.94 14.83
N PHE A 136 -2.02 -9.50 14.42
CA PHE A 136 -1.52 -9.76 13.08
C PHE A 136 -1.42 -11.27 12.79
N TYR A 137 -0.77 -12.05 13.65
CA TYR A 137 -0.66 -13.50 13.46
C TYR A 137 -2.02 -14.20 13.49
N ASP A 138 -2.90 -13.79 14.41
CA ASP A 138 -4.24 -14.35 14.54
C ASP A 138 -5.08 -14.10 13.28
N VAL A 139 -4.99 -12.89 12.70
CA VAL A 139 -5.63 -12.57 11.42
C VAL A 139 -5.12 -13.48 10.31
N LEU A 140 -3.81 -13.71 10.20
CA LEU A 140 -3.26 -14.59 9.16
C LEU A 140 -3.78 -16.04 9.28
N LEU A 141 -3.89 -16.56 10.51
CA LEU A 141 -4.44 -17.91 10.74
C LEU A 141 -5.93 -18.01 10.37
N GLN A 142 -6.67 -16.93 10.54
CA GLN A 142 -8.08 -16.85 10.13
C GLN A 142 -8.21 -16.71 8.61
N LEU A 143 -7.35 -15.92 7.96
CA LEU A 143 -7.32 -15.76 6.50
C LEU A 143 -7.05 -17.08 5.79
N ASP A 144 -6.09 -17.87 6.28
CA ASP A 144 -5.79 -19.22 5.77
C ASP A 144 -7.07 -20.05 5.59
N LYS A 145 -7.96 -20.04 6.61
CA LYS A 145 -9.24 -20.76 6.60
C LYS A 145 -10.26 -20.18 5.61
N LYS A 146 -10.24 -18.86 5.38
CA LYS A 146 -11.22 -18.11 4.57
C LYS A 146 -10.78 -17.89 3.11
N THR A 147 -9.57 -18.33 2.75
CA THR A 147 -8.96 -18.12 1.43
C THR A 147 -9.92 -18.39 0.25
N LYS A 148 -10.57 -19.57 0.24
CA LYS A 148 -11.45 -19.97 -0.87
C LYS A 148 -12.69 -19.09 -0.99
N ASP A 149 -13.28 -18.72 0.14
CA ASP A 149 -14.48 -17.87 0.19
C ASP A 149 -14.16 -16.45 -0.28
N LEU A 150 -13.01 -15.93 0.13
CA LEU A 150 -12.53 -14.61 -0.28
C LEU A 150 -12.24 -14.58 -1.79
N ILE A 151 -11.51 -15.58 -2.34
CA ILE A 151 -11.29 -15.70 -3.78
C ILE A 151 -12.62 -15.73 -4.54
N LYS A 152 -13.59 -16.51 -4.07
CA LYS A 152 -14.92 -16.59 -4.69
C LYS A 152 -15.66 -15.25 -4.65
N CYS A 153 -15.58 -14.53 -3.52
CA CYS A 153 -16.19 -13.22 -3.36
C CYS A 153 -15.64 -12.20 -4.36
N PHE A 154 -14.31 -12.07 -4.41
CA PHE A 154 -13.64 -11.16 -5.34
C PHE A 154 -13.96 -11.49 -6.80
N ASN A 155 -13.94 -12.77 -7.19
CA ASN A 155 -14.31 -13.16 -8.55
C ASN A 155 -15.78 -12.82 -8.87
N LYS A 156 -16.73 -13.09 -7.97
CA LYS A 156 -18.14 -12.73 -8.16
C LYS A 156 -18.31 -11.22 -8.33
N PHE A 157 -17.54 -10.42 -7.59
CA PHE A 157 -17.54 -8.96 -7.76
C PHE A 157 -16.97 -8.56 -9.13
N PHE A 158 -15.81 -9.09 -9.51
CA PHE A 158 -15.16 -8.75 -10.76
C PHE A 158 -15.91 -9.22 -12.01
N ASP A 159 -16.56 -10.37 -11.97
CA ASP A 159 -17.46 -10.86 -13.03
C ASP A 159 -18.60 -9.87 -13.34
N LYS A 160 -19.03 -9.08 -12.35
CA LYS A 160 -20.07 -8.05 -12.53
C LYS A 160 -19.51 -6.71 -12.98
N LYS A 161 -18.30 -6.37 -12.57
CA LYS A 161 -17.72 -5.02 -12.71
C LYS A 161 -16.80 -4.86 -13.91
N ILE A 162 -16.21 -5.95 -14.38
CA ILE A 162 -15.18 -5.92 -15.43
C ILE A 162 -15.65 -6.74 -16.61
N LYS A 163 -15.36 -6.23 -17.81
CA LYS A 163 -15.54 -6.97 -19.07
C LYS A 163 -14.35 -7.90 -19.32
N ARG A 164 -14.24 -8.94 -18.51
CA ARG A 164 -13.15 -9.93 -18.59
C ARG A 164 -13.35 -10.83 -19.82
N ASP A 165 -12.28 -11.02 -20.59
CA ASP A 165 -12.22 -12.15 -21.53
C ASP A 165 -12.02 -13.45 -20.73
N LYS A 166 -12.98 -14.36 -20.82
CA LYS A 166 -12.98 -15.64 -20.11
C LYS A 166 -12.25 -16.74 -20.90
N ASN A 167 -11.89 -16.47 -22.15
CA ASN A 167 -11.22 -17.42 -23.02
C ASN A 167 -9.72 -17.50 -22.76
N ILE A 168 -9.13 -16.49 -22.14
CA ILE A 168 -7.69 -16.43 -21.87
C ILE A 168 -7.46 -16.17 -20.38
N VAL A 169 -6.55 -16.93 -19.79
CA VAL A 169 -6.07 -16.73 -18.42
C VAL A 169 -4.56 -16.70 -18.43
N TYR A 170 -3.99 -15.63 -17.88
CA TYR A 170 -2.55 -15.51 -17.71
C TYR A 170 -2.16 -16.05 -16.34
N TYR A 171 -0.96 -16.62 -16.23
CA TYR A 171 -0.43 -16.98 -14.94
C TYR A 171 1.06 -16.76 -14.80
N HIS A 172 1.48 -16.34 -13.63
CA HIS A 172 2.87 -16.08 -13.27
C HIS A 172 3.35 -17.09 -12.22
N ARG A 173 4.57 -17.63 -12.42
CA ARG A 173 5.25 -18.53 -11.48
C ARG A 173 6.28 -17.76 -10.67
N GLY A 174 6.01 -17.58 -9.38
CA GLY A 174 6.94 -16.96 -8.43
C GLY A 174 7.59 -17.99 -7.51
N ASN A 175 8.88 -17.82 -7.23
CA ASN A 175 9.62 -18.59 -6.23
C ASN A 175 9.86 -17.72 -4.99
N TYR A 176 9.59 -18.28 -3.81
CA TYR A 176 9.73 -17.58 -2.54
C TYR A 176 10.52 -18.42 -1.54
N ILE A 177 11.25 -17.75 -0.65
CA ILE A 177 11.85 -18.38 0.54
C ILE A 177 11.36 -17.62 1.76
N TYR A 178 10.92 -18.39 2.76
CA TYR A 178 10.86 -17.90 4.12
C TYR A 178 12.09 -18.42 4.90
N ASN A 179 12.85 -17.49 5.48
CA ASN A 179 13.98 -17.83 6.34
C ASN A 179 13.62 -17.50 7.80
N SER A 180 13.55 -18.54 8.62
CA SER A 180 13.16 -18.41 10.04
C SER A 180 14.23 -17.77 10.93
N TYR A 181 15.51 -17.82 10.55
CA TYR A 181 16.59 -17.15 11.29
C TYR A 181 16.52 -15.63 11.14
N TRP A 182 16.39 -15.18 9.89
CA TRP A 182 16.32 -13.77 9.55
C TRP A 182 14.92 -13.19 9.71
N LYS A 183 13.89 -14.05 9.91
CA LYS A 183 12.49 -13.65 10.06
C LYS A 183 11.95 -12.89 8.84
N VAL A 184 12.34 -13.34 7.65
CA VAL A 184 12.05 -12.65 6.39
C VAL A 184 11.50 -13.64 5.38
N LEU A 185 10.45 -13.21 4.67
CA LEU A 185 9.94 -13.85 3.46
C LEU A 185 10.23 -12.94 2.27
N TYR A 186 10.88 -13.45 1.23
CA TYR A 186 11.21 -12.71 0.02
C TYR A 186 11.10 -13.57 -1.24
N GLY A 187 10.96 -12.92 -2.38
CA GLY A 187 11.02 -13.55 -3.70
C GLY A 187 12.46 -13.81 -4.13
N LEU A 188 12.70 -14.92 -4.83
CA LEU A 188 14.01 -15.23 -5.41
C LEU A 188 14.10 -14.87 -6.89
N GLU A 189 15.26 -14.35 -7.30
CA GLU A 189 15.58 -14.01 -8.70
C GLU A 189 16.08 -15.22 -9.53
N SER A 190 16.61 -16.26 -8.89
CA SER A 190 17.13 -17.43 -9.59
C SER A 190 16.93 -18.73 -8.79
N ASN A 191 17.11 -19.87 -9.45
CA ASN A 191 17.07 -21.20 -8.83
C ASN A 191 18.30 -21.51 -7.94
N ASN A 192 19.12 -20.52 -7.58
CA ASN A 192 20.31 -20.71 -6.75
C ASN A 192 19.94 -20.69 -5.27
N PHE A 193 19.44 -21.83 -4.79
CA PHE A 193 19.24 -22.08 -3.36
C PHE A 193 20.58 -22.45 -2.74
N GLN A 194 21.18 -21.54 -1.97
CA GLN A 194 22.01 -22.01 -0.87
C GLN A 194 21.05 -22.46 0.23
N LYS A 195 20.74 -23.76 0.27
CA LYS A 195 19.83 -24.31 1.29
C LYS A 195 20.51 -24.25 2.66
N GLY A 196 20.06 -23.35 3.52
CA GLY A 196 20.29 -23.47 4.95
C GLY A 196 19.21 -24.35 5.60
N GLU A 197 19.51 -24.97 6.75
CA GLU A 197 18.53 -25.74 7.54
C GLU A 197 17.25 -24.94 7.91
N LYS A 198 17.32 -23.61 7.83
CA LYS A 198 16.28 -22.67 8.26
C LYS A 198 15.45 -22.07 7.12
N ASP A 199 15.72 -22.48 5.88
CA ASP A 199 15.00 -22.02 4.69
C ASP A 199 13.81 -22.90 4.34
N LEU A 200 12.67 -22.27 4.08
CA LEU A 200 11.45 -22.93 3.63
C LEU A 200 11.06 -22.41 2.23
N PRO A 201 11.34 -23.15 1.15
CA PRO A 201 11.09 -22.71 -0.22
C PRO A 201 9.67 -23.04 -0.70
N PHE A 202 9.07 -22.09 -1.42
CA PHE A 202 7.72 -22.17 -1.97
C PHE A 202 7.66 -21.77 -3.43
N ASN A 203 6.71 -22.38 -4.14
CA ASN A 203 6.28 -21.93 -5.46
C ASN A 203 4.87 -21.37 -5.34
N MET A 204 4.64 -20.21 -5.94
CA MET A 204 3.33 -19.59 -6.10
C MET A 204 3.00 -19.50 -7.59
N ASN A 205 1.83 -20.02 -7.96
CA ASN A 205 1.22 -19.75 -9.26
C ASN A 205 0.09 -18.75 -9.06
N LEU A 206 0.20 -17.54 -9.61
CA LEU A 206 -0.88 -16.55 -9.59
C LEU A 206 -1.54 -16.49 -10.96
N PHE A 207 -2.86 -16.63 -11.01
CA PHE A 207 -3.68 -16.55 -12.21
C PHE A 207 -4.43 -15.22 -12.24
N PHE A 208 -4.45 -14.55 -13.39
CA PHE A 208 -5.04 -13.22 -13.57
C PHE A 208 -5.54 -13.02 -15.01
N ASP A 209 -6.40 -12.01 -15.21
CA ASP A 209 -6.93 -11.65 -16.53
C ASP A 209 -6.04 -10.65 -17.30
N SER A 210 -6.43 -10.26 -18.51
CA SER A 210 -5.68 -9.31 -19.35
C SER A 210 -5.46 -7.93 -18.71
N TYR A 211 -6.25 -7.55 -17.71
CA TYR A 211 -6.09 -6.31 -16.94
C TYR A 211 -5.20 -6.47 -15.69
N GLY A 212 -4.63 -7.65 -15.50
CA GLY A 212 -3.82 -7.98 -14.33
C GLY A 212 -4.63 -8.22 -13.06
N ILE A 213 -5.97 -8.36 -13.16
CA ILE A 213 -6.83 -8.55 -12.00
C ILE A 213 -6.76 -10.03 -11.58
N PRO A 214 -6.40 -10.31 -10.31
CA PRO A 214 -6.25 -11.68 -9.85
C PRO A 214 -7.55 -12.49 -9.96
N ILE A 215 -7.41 -13.74 -10.40
CA ILE A 215 -8.48 -14.74 -10.46
C ILE A 215 -8.31 -15.73 -9.31
N SER A 216 -7.12 -16.29 -9.15
CA SER A 216 -6.82 -17.23 -8.07
C SER A 216 -5.31 -17.37 -7.91
N TYR A 217 -4.86 -17.99 -6.82
CA TYR A 217 -3.48 -18.43 -6.70
C TYR A 217 -3.40 -19.85 -6.14
N GLN A 218 -2.24 -20.48 -6.32
CA GLN A 218 -1.90 -21.77 -5.74
C GLN A 218 -0.50 -21.67 -5.12
N LEU A 219 -0.38 -22.03 -3.84
CA LEU A 219 0.89 -22.11 -3.12
C LEU A 219 1.27 -23.58 -2.85
N SER A 220 2.50 -23.95 -3.16
CA SER A 220 3.03 -25.31 -2.92
C SER A 220 4.45 -25.25 -2.38
N LEU A 221 4.81 -26.14 -1.46
CA LEU A 221 6.21 -26.36 -1.09
C LEU A 221 6.97 -26.95 -2.28
N LYS A 222 8.26 -26.61 -2.42
CA LYS A 222 9.07 -27.17 -3.52
C LYS A 222 9.26 -28.69 -3.44
N GLU A 223 9.20 -29.25 -2.23
CA GLU A 223 9.38 -30.69 -1.97
C GLU A 223 8.14 -31.53 -2.29
N ASP A 224 6.96 -30.90 -2.38
CA ASP A 224 5.76 -31.57 -2.86
C ASP A 224 5.87 -31.81 -4.37
N ASN A 225 5.29 -32.91 -4.90
CA ASN A 225 5.15 -33.21 -6.34
C ASN A 225 4.38 -32.09 -7.08
N SER A 226 5.06 -30.97 -7.33
CA SER A 226 4.48 -29.67 -7.65
C SER A 226 3.95 -29.59 -9.07
N LYS A 227 4.53 -30.36 -10.00
CA LYS A 227 4.07 -30.45 -11.40
C LYS A 227 2.65 -31.04 -11.49
N ASN A 228 2.39 -32.16 -10.82
CA ASN A 228 1.06 -32.80 -10.85
C ASN A 228 -0.01 -31.91 -10.22
N ARG A 229 0.31 -31.23 -9.11
CA ARG A 229 -0.62 -30.31 -8.44
C ARG A 229 -0.94 -29.07 -9.27
N LEU A 230 -0.01 -28.54 -10.06
CA LEU A 230 -0.27 -27.42 -10.95
C LEU A 230 -1.18 -27.85 -12.10
N GLU A 231 -0.88 -28.97 -12.75
CA GLU A 231 -1.73 -29.49 -13.83
C GLU A 231 -3.14 -29.81 -13.34
N ASP A 232 -3.29 -30.34 -12.13
CA ASP A 232 -4.59 -30.52 -11.48
C ASP A 232 -5.29 -29.19 -11.18
N PHE A 233 -4.55 -28.14 -10.84
CA PHE A 233 -5.14 -26.82 -10.58
C PHE A 233 -5.58 -26.12 -11.88
N LYS A 234 -4.79 -26.27 -12.94
CA LYS A 234 -5.14 -25.78 -14.29
C LYS A 234 -6.43 -26.39 -14.81
N LYS A 235 -6.84 -27.57 -14.32
CA LYS A 235 -8.15 -28.17 -14.62
C LYS A 235 -9.34 -27.29 -14.22
N ASN A 236 -9.16 -26.32 -13.32
CA ASN A 236 -10.19 -25.34 -12.98
C ASN A 236 -10.43 -24.32 -14.12
N PHE A 237 -9.52 -24.23 -15.08
CA PHE A 237 -9.54 -23.30 -16.21
C PHE A 237 -9.58 -24.02 -17.56
N LYS A 238 -10.09 -25.26 -17.64
CA LYS A 238 -10.08 -26.08 -18.89
C LYS A 238 -10.69 -25.39 -20.11
N ASN A 239 -11.64 -24.50 -19.89
CA ASN A 239 -12.33 -23.79 -20.98
C ASN A 239 -11.58 -22.52 -21.42
N SER A 240 -10.45 -22.23 -20.79
CA SER A 240 -9.63 -21.05 -21.05
C SER A 240 -8.25 -21.49 -21.54
N LYS A 241 -7.73 -20.79 -22.53
CA LYS A 241 -6.33 -20.86 -22.93
C LYS A 241 -5.47 -20.28 -21.80
N LEU A 242 -4.48 -21.05 -21.37
CA LEU A 242 -3.55 -20.62 -20.33
C LEU A 242 -2.27 -20.10 -20.96
N ILE A 243 -1.89 -18.88 -20.62
CA ILE A 243 -0.65 -18.25 -21.08
C ILE A 243 0.27 -18.01 -19.89
N LEU A 244 1.45 -18.60 -19.93
CA LEU A 244 2.46 -18.43 -18.89
C LEU A 244 3.21 -17.10 -19.06
N VAL A 245 3.36 -16.33 -17.99
CA VAL A 245 4.14 -15.08 -17.97
C VAL A 245 5.40 -15.27 -17.15
N LEU A 246 6.53 -15.32 -17.87
CA LEU A 246 7.88 -15.47 -17.32
C LEU A 246 8.53 -14.08 -17.23
N THR A 247 8.48 -13.51 -16.03
CA THR A 247 9.07 -12.20 -15.72
C THR A 247 10.60 -12.22 -15.63
N LYS A 248 11.18 -13.42 -15.59
CA LYS A 248 12.62 -13.66 -15.49
C LYS A 248 13.07 -14.54 -16.65
N GLU A 249 14.32 -14.33 -17.05
CA GLU A 249 14.99 -15.11 -18.08
C GLU A 249 14.93 -16.60 -17.70
N SER A 250 14.39 -17.42 -18.60
CA SER A 250 14.35 -18.87 -18.43
C SER A 250 14.83 -19.54 -19.70
N GLU A 251 15.78 -20.45 -19.57
CA GLU A 251 16.30 -21.26 -20.68
C GLU A 251 15.21 -22.17 -21.30
N ILE A 252 14.17 -22.51 -20.52
CA ILE A 252 13.10 -23.41 -20.96
C ILE A 252 11.96 -22.60 -21.56
N GLN A 253 11.85 -22.66 -22.88
CA GLN A 253 10.74 -22.09 -23.62
C GLN A 253 9.52 -23.03 -23.52
N GLU A 254 8.53 -22.67 -22.70
CA GLU A 254 7.24 -23.39 -22.64
C GLU A 254 6.31 -22.88 -23.76
N LYS A 255 5.51 -23.77 -24.35
CA LYS A 255 4.45 -23.38 -25.30
C LYS A 255 3.42 -22.48 -24.60
N SER A 256 2.81 -21.57 -25.36
CA SER A 256 1.84 -20.58 -24.87
C SER A 256 2.43 -19.75 -23.73
N SER A 257 3.53 -19.07 -24.00
CA SER A 257 4.21 -18.24 -23.00
C SER A 257 4.62 -16.87 -23.51
N ILE A 258 4.73 -15.93 -22.57
CA ILE A 258 5.34 -14.61 -22.73
C ILE A 258 6.56 -14.60 -21.83
N SER A 259 7.75 -14.51 -22.42
CA SER A 259 9.02 -14.55 -21.69
C SER A 259 9.85 -13.31 -21.94
N SER A 260 10.38 -12.73 -20.86
CA SER A 260 11.45 -11.73 -20.97
C SER A 260 12.74 -12.38 -21.43
N ILE A 261 13.43 -11.74 -22.37
CA ILE A 261 14.79 -12.11 -22.79
C ILE A 261 15.69 -10.87 -22.70
N SER A 262 16.92 -11.02 -22.24
CA SER A 262 17.87 -9.90 -22.27
C SER A 262 18.14 -9.52 -23.72
N PHE A 263 18.36 -8.23 -23.98
CA PHE A 263 18.80 -7.78 -25.30
C PHE A 263 20.12 -8.46 -25.71
N GLU A 264 21.01 -8.67 -24.75
CA GLU A 264 22.33 -9.30 -24.93
C GLU A 264 22.24 -10.79 -25.29
N ASP A 265 21.18 -11.48 -24.85
CA ASP A 265 20.99 -12.91 -25.10
C ASP A 265 20.36 -13.19 -26.47
N LEU A 266 19.93 -12.14 -27.19
CA LEU A 266 19.43 -12.26 -28.56
C LEU A 266 20.59 -12.53 -29.52
N SER A 267 20.35 -13.28 -30.60
CA SER A 267 21.36 -13.46 -31.64
C SER A 267 21.77 -12.12 -32.27
N GLU A 268 23.03 -11.99 -32.71
CA GLU A 268 23.56 -10.77 -33.32
C GLU A 268 22.67 -10.22 -34.45
N ASP A 269 22.10 -11.10 -35.30
CA ASP A 269 21.19 -10.70 -36.38
C ASP A 269 19.95 -9.96 -35.86
N ILE A 270 19.37 -10.43 -34.76
CA ILE A 270 18.19 -9.82 -34.12
C ILE A 270 18.60 -8.52 -33.45
N GLN A 271 19.72 -8.49 -32.71
CA GLN A 271 20.21 -7.26 -32.08
C GLN A 271 20.42 -6.16 -33.13
N ASN A 272 21.07 -6.49 -34.25
CA ASN A 272 21.28 -5.57 -35.35
C ASN A 272 19.96 -5.10 -35.98
N GLU A 273 18.97 -6.00 -36.14
CA GLU A 273 17.65 -5.62 -36.63
C GLU A 273 16.91 -4.68 -35.67
N ILE A 274 17.02 -4.88 -34.35
CA ILE A 274 16.45 -3.98 -33.34
C ILE A 274 17.08 -2.58 -33.44
N LEU A 275 18.41 -2.51 -33.55
CA LEU A 275 19.17 -1.26 -33.59
C LEU A 275 18.93 -0.43 -34.86
N LYS A 276 18.45 -1.03 -35.95
CA LYS A 276 18.02 -0.27 -37.14
C LYS A 276 16.85 0.65 -36.80
N ASP A 277 16.92 1.89 -37.25
CA ASP A 277 15.87 2.92 -37.07
C ASP A 277 14.61 2.71 -37.95
N ASN A 278 14.41 1.51 -38.49
CA ASN A 278 13.20 1.14 -39.22
C ASN A 278 12.14 0.52 -38.30
N LYS A 279 10.87 0.56 -38.72
CA LYS A 279 9.72 -0.13 -38.09
C LYS A 279 9.47 0.21 -36.61
N TRP A 280 10.13 1.23 -36.06
CA TRP A 280 9.84 1.74 -34.72
C TRP A 280 8.56 2.56 -34.75
N LYS A 281 7.62 2.20 -33.88
CA LYS A 281 6.46 3.04 -33.54
C LYS A 281 6.82 3.88 -32.33
N ILE A 282 6.67 5.19 -32.45
CA ILE A 282 7.02 6.13 -31.39
C ILE A 282 5.81 6.30 -30.49
N LEU A 283 6.01 6.06 -29.19
CA LEU A 283 4.97 6.10 -28.18
C LEU A 283 4.93 7.46 -27.49
N GLU A 284 6.10 8.03 -27.19
CA GLU A 284 6.20 9.31 -26.49
C GLU A 284 7.37 10.15 -27.02
N ARG A 285 7.15 11.46 -27.12
CA ARG A 285 8.16 12.47 -27.39
C ARG A 285 8.14 13.56 -26.33
N ASP A 286 9.30 14.12 -26.03
CA ASP A 286 9.40 15.31 -25.18
C ASP A 286 8.76 16.50 -25.88
N ILE A 287 7.90 17.23 -25.17
CA ILE A 287 7.11 18.34 -25.72
C ILE A 287 8.02 19.51 -26.16
N LYS A 288 9.14 19.72 -25.47
CA LYS A 288 10.04 20.86 -25.71
C LYS A 288 11.14 20.52 -26.72
N THR A 289 11.76 19.36 -26.57
CA THR A 289 12.93 18.96 -27.36
C THR A 289 12.57 18.07 -28.56
N ASN A 290 11.33 17.58 -28.63
CA ASN A 290 10.86 16.60 -29.63
C ASN A 290 11.65 15.28 -29.64
N GLU A 291 12.48 15.04 -28.61
CA GLU A 291 13.25 13.82 -28.45
C GLU A 291 12.34 12.62 -28.21
N VAL A 292 12.70 11.46 -28.76
CA VAL A 292 11.97 10.21 -28.48
C VAL A 292 12.24 9.78 -27.04
N LEU A 293 11.17 9.61 -26.27
CA LEU A 293 11.23 9.14 -24.89
C LEU A 293 10.93 7.64 -24.81
N GLU A 294 9.98 7.18 -25.62
CA GLU A 294 9.52 5.79 -25.65
C GLU A 294 9.21 5.35 -27.08
N LYS A 295 9.62 4.13 -27.45
CA LYS A 295 9.34 3.52 -28.74
C LYS A 295 9.18 2.00 -28.62
N GLU A 296 8.39 1.43 -29.52
CA GLU A 296 8.17 -0.02 -29.63
C GLU A 296 8.42 -0.53 -31.05
N LYS A 297 8.82 -1.80 -31.15
CA LYS A 297 9.08 -2.50 -32.41
C LYS A 297 8.72 -3.97 -32.25
N VAL A 298 8.09 -4.53 -33.27
CA VAL A 298 7.74 -5.96 -33.31
C VAL A 298 8.53 -6.62 -34.41
N LEU A 299 9.12 -7.77 -34.11
CA LEU A 299 9.90 -8.58 -35.03
C LEU A 299 9.33 -9.99 -35.07
N ASP A 300 9.08 -10.50 -36.27
CA ASP A 300 8.75 -11.90 -36.48
C ASP A 300 10.04 -12.73 -36.41
N ILE A 301 10.07 -13.74 -35.53
CA ILE A 301 11.20 -14.65 -35.34
C ILE A 301 10.69 -16.09 -35.45
N LYS A 302 10.91 -16.77 -36.57
CA LYS A 302 10.46 -18.16 -36.78
C LYS A 302 9.06 -18.40 -36.19
N ASP A 303 8.92 -19.31 -35.24
CA ASP A 303 7.67 -19.72 -34.59
C ASP A 303 7.24 -18.79 -33.43
N SER A 304 7.69 -17.54 -33.40
CA SER A 304 7.44 -16.58 -32.32
C SER A 304 7.50 -15.14 -32.80
N LYS A 305 6.97 -14.23 -31.99
CA LYS A 305 7.14 -12.79 -32.13
C LYS A 305 8.00 -12.25 -31.01
N LEU A 306 8.80 -11.23 -31.32
CA LEU A 306 9.58 -10.47 -30.36
C LEU A 306 9.09 -9.04 -30.32
N TYR A 307 8.59 -8.66 -29.15
CA TYR A 307 8.15 -7.32 -28.83
C TYR A 307 9.27 -6.61 -28.12
N VAL A 308 9.73 -5.51 -28.70
CA VAL A 308 10.87 -4.75 -28.20
C VAL A 308 10.37 -3.38 -27.84
N TYR A 309 10.53 -3.03 -26.57
CA TYR A 309 10.21 -1.72 -26.04
C TYR A 309 11.51 -1.03 -25.60
N TRP A 310 11.62 0.26 -25.86
CA TRP A 310 12.75 1.07 -25.43
C TRP A 310 12.28 2.33 -24.72
N ASN A 311 12.96 2.68 -23.62
CA ASN A 311 12.64 3.85 -22.81
C ASN A 311 13.91 4.62 -22.43
N LYS A 312 13.92 5.94 -22.67
CA LYS A 312 15.08 6.82 -22.40
C LYS A 312 15.46 6.87 -20.92
N LYS A 313 14.47 6.93 -20.01
CA LYS A 313 14.74 6.94 -18.55
C LYS A 313 15.34 5.62 -18.10
N ARG A 314 14.86 4.51 -18.66
CA ARG A 314 15.43 3.18 -18.39
C ARG A 314 16.85 3.08 -18.94
N ALA A 315 17.10 3.52 -20.17
CA ALA A 315 18.44 3.54 -20.77
C ALA A 315 19.43 4.33 -19.92
N TYR A 316 19.05 5.51 -19.42
CA TYR A 316 19.88 6.30 -18.52
C TYR A 316 20.16 5.58 -17.19
N LYS A 317 19.14 4.91 -16.63
CA LYS A 317 19.31 4.10 -15.41
C LYS A 317 20.26 2.93 -15.64
N ASP A 318 20.09 2.19 -16.74
CA ASP A 318 20.95 1.06 -17.09
C ASP A 318 22.40 1.54 -17.30
N TYR A 319 22.62 2.71 -17.92
CA TYR A 319 23.94 3.34 -18.04
C TYR A 319 24.58 3.63 -16.66
N LEU A 320 23.82 4.20 -15.72
CA LEU A 320 24.32 4.47 -14.36
C LEU A 320 24.61 3.20 -13.57
N GLU A 321 23.82 2.15 -13.77
CA GLU A 321 23.98 0.84 -13.13
C GLU A 321 25.03 -0.05 -13.85
N ASN A 322 25.66 0.46 -14.90
CA ASN A 322 26.61 -0.26 -15.77
C ASN A 322 26.02 -1.59 -16.30
N ASN A 323 24.72 -1.58 -16.61
CA ASN A 323 23.98 -2.69 -17.18
C ASN A 323 23.87 -2.52 -18.70
N LEU A 324 24.25 -3.53 -19.47
CA LEU A 324 24.35 -3.47 -20.94
C LEU A 324 22.97 -3.59 -21.66
N LYS A 325 21.87 -3.63 -20.89
CA LYS A 325 20.48 -3.64 -21.40
C LYS A 325 20.10 -2.40 -22.21
N ASN A 326 20.79 -1.27 -22.02
CA ASN A 326 20.62 -0.04 -22.82
C ASN A 326 19.17 0.47 -22.96
N GLY A 327 18.31 0.19 -21.97
CA GLY A 327 16.92 0.59 -21.96
C GLY A 327 15.96 -0.28 -22.75
N TYR A 328 16.43 -1.39 -23.33
CA TYR A 328 15.60 -2.34 -24.07
C TYR A 328 14.92 -3.35 -23.14
N ILE A 329 13.64 -3.60 -23.39
CA ILE A 329 12.86 -4.68 -22.80
C ILE A 329 12.36 -5.54 -23.97
N CYS A 330 12.79 -6.79 -24.02
CA CYS A 330 12.46 -7.71 -25.09
C CYS A 330 11.56 -8.83 -24.55
N LEU A 331 10.36 -8.95 -25.10
CA LEU A 331 9.36 -9.96 -24.75
C LEU A 331 9.14 -10.89 -25.94
N LYS A 332 9.47 -12.16 -25.76
CA LYS A 332 9.25 -13.21 -26.76
C LYS A 332 7.96 -13.95 -26.45
N THR A 333 7.15 -14.22 -27.47
CA THR A 333 5.95 -15.05 -27.32
C THR A 333 5.63 -15.83 -28.59
N ASP A 334 5.10 -17.04 -28.43
CA ASP A 334 4.51 -17.86 -29.49
C ASP A 334 3.00 -17.58 -29.68
N GLU A 335 2.46 -16.63 -28.92
CA GLU A 335 1.06 -16.25 -28.93
C GLU A 335 0.80 -15.05 -29.84
N ASN A 336 -0.26 -15.15 -30.64
CA ASN A 336 -0.78 -14.02 -31.43
C ASN A 336 -1.71 -13.18 -30.57
N LEU A 337 -1.12 -12.34 -29.72
CA LEU A 337 -1.82 -11.30 -28.96
C LEU A 337 -1.62 -9.94 -29.64
N GLU A 338 -2.48 -8.98 -29.30
CA GLU A 338 -2.32 -7.60 -29.77
C GLU A 338 -1.09 -6.95 -29.11
N ASP A 339 -0.34 -6.14 -29.88
CA ASP A 339 0.96 -5.58 -29.47
C ASP A 339 0.91 -4.86 -28.11
N TYR A 340 -0.17 -4.10 -27.86
CA TYR A 340 -0.34 -3.35 -26.63
C TYR A 340 -0.68 -4.23 -25.42
N GLU A 341 -1.22 -5.44 -25.62
CA GLU A 341 -1.62 -6.33 -24.54
C GLU A 341 -0.40 -6.96 -23.87
N ILE A 342 0.61 -7.35 -24.64
CA ILE A 342 1.77 -8.10 -24.13
C ILE A 342 2.58 -7.27 -23.13
N SER A 343 2.88 -6.01 -23.48
CA SER A 343 3.60 -5.11 -22.56
C SER A 343 2.81 -4.91 -21.26
N ASN A 344 1.49 -4.74 -21.35
CA ASN A 344 0.64 -4.55 -20.19
C ASN A 344 0.60 -5.80 -19.29
N ILE A 345 0.37 -6.99 -19.88
CA ILE A 345 0.35 -8.28 -19.18
C ILE A 345 1.67 -8.51 -18.44
N PHE A 346 2.80 -8.22 -19.10
CA PHE A 346 4.11 -8.35 -18.49
C PHE A 346 4.27 -7.40 -17.29
N GLN A 347 3.91 -6.13 -17.45
CA GLN A 347 3.92 -5.14 -16.37
C GLN A 347 2.96 -5.48 -15.22
N HIS A 348 1.90 -6.26 -15.49
CA HIS A 348 1.02 -6.79 -14.45
C HIS A 348 1.66 -7.90 -13.60
N SER A 349 2.66 -8.60 -14.12
CA SER A 349 3.41 -9.62 -13.38
C SER A 349 4.70 -9.08 -12.77
N TRP A 350 5.26 -8.01 -13.34
CA TRP A 350 6.52 -7.41 -12.91
C TRP A 350 6.49 -6.94 -11.44
N ASN A 351 7.56 -7.25 -10.69
CA ASN A 351 7.75 -6.93 -9.27
C ASN A 351 6.65 -7.45 -8.33
N ILE A 352 5.95 -8.53 -8.71
CA ILE A 352 4.94 -9.09 -7.82
C ILE A 352 5.57 -9.72 -6.58
N GLU A 353 6.73 -10.33 -6.72
CA GLU A 353 7.40 -11.00 -5.61
C GLU A 353 7.90 -10.01 -4.56
N ASP A 354 8.36 -8.83 -4.98
CA ASP A 354 8.74 -7.74 -4.08
C ASP A 354 7.55 -7.21 -3.26
N LYS A 355 6.34 -7.22 -3.84
CA LYS A 355 5.11 -6.80 -3.13
C LYS A 355 4.66 -7.81 -2.08
N PHE A 356 5.07 -9.06 -2.25
CA PHE A 356 4.74 -10.17 -1.37
C PHE A 356 5.81 -10.37 -0.29
N LYS A 357 6.97 -9.70 -0.40
CA LYS A 357 8.00 -9.66 0.63
C LYS A 357 7.45 -9.15 1.98
N ILE A 358 7.95 -9.71 3.07
CA ILE A 358 7.71 -9.21 4.43
C ILE A 358 8.91 -9.51 5.33
N THR A 359 9.25 -8.59 6.22
CA THR A 359 10.36 -8.69 7.18
C THR A 359 9.84 -8.66 8.61
N ASP A 360 10.70 -9.05 9.56
CA ASP A 360 10.45 -9.01 11.00
C ASP A 360 9.24 -9.86 11.43
N VAL A 361 9.09 -11.03 10.81
CA VAL A 361 7.98 -11.97 11.05
C VAL A 361 8.44 -13.38 11.38
N ASP A 362 7.73 -14.01 12.31
CA ASP A 362 7.93 -15.40 12.71
C ASP A 362 6.77 -16.28 12.23
N PHE A 363 6.89 -16.72 10.98
CA PHE A 363 5.84 -17.46 10.30
C PHE A 363 5.94 -18.97 10.44
N SER A 364 4.78 -19.57 10.74
CA SER A 364 4.51 -20.98 10.46
C SER A 364 4.03 -21.14 9.02
N LYS A 365 3.96 -22.39 8.52
CA LYS A 365 3.39 -22.67 7.19
C LYS A 365 1.98 -22.08 7.01
N ARG A 366 1.17 -22.05 8.06
CA ARG A 366 -0.19 -21.48 8.04
C ARG A 366 -0.18 -19.95 7.99
N HIS A 367 0.73 -19.31 8.72
CA HIS A 367 0.93 -17.84 8.62
C HIS A 367 1.31 -17.45 7.19
N ILE A 368 2.14 -18.25 6.51
CA ILE A 368 2.51 -18.01 5.10
C ILE A 368 1.26 -18.08 4.19
N GLN A 369 0.40 -19.09 4.34
CA GLN A 369 -0.85 -19.17 3.57
C GLN A 369 -1.75 -17.94 3.79
N GLY A 370 -1.92 -17.54 5.06
CA GLY A 370 -2.65 -16.33 5.42
C GLY A 370 -2.06 -15.06 4.82
N HIS A 371 -0.72 -14.93 4.83
CA HIS A 371 -0.02 -13.79 4.24
C HIS A 371 -0.23 -13.70 2.73
N PHE A 372 -0.14 -14.81 2.00
CA PHE A 372 -0.43 -14.82 0.56
C PHE A 372 -1.90 -14.47 0.27
N THR A 373 -2.82 -14.86 1.14
CA THR A 373 -4.24 -14.43 1.05
C THR A 373 -4.35 -12.92 1.22
N LEU A 374 -3.69 -12.34 2.22
CA LEU A 374 -3.62 -10.89 2.42
C LEU A 374 -3.01 -10.18 1.19
N CYS A 375 -1.92 -10.71 0.63
CA CYS A 375 -1.30 -10.19 -0.59
C CYS A 375 -2.28 -10.20 -1.77
N PHE A 376 -3.01 -11.29 -1.95
CA PHE A 376 -4.02 -11.45 -2.99
C PHE A 376 -5.11 -10.39 -2.87
N ILE A 377 -5.66 -10.18 -1.67
CA ILE A 377 -6.68 -9.15 -1.41
C ILE A 377 -6.16 -7.76 -1.75
N CYS A 378 -4.94 -7.43 -1.29
CA CYS A 378 -4.30 -6.15 -1.60
C CYS A 378 -4.12 -5.98 -3.12
N LEU A 379 -3.72 -7.05 -3.81
CA LEU A 379 -3.51 -7.03 -5.25
C LEU A 379 -4.83 -6.85 -6.02
N CYS A 380 -5.91 -7.52 -5.60
CA CYS A 380 -7.25 -7.33 -6.15
C CYS A 380 -7.68 -5.86 -6.07
N ILE A 381 -7.55 -5.25 -4.90
CA ILE A 381 -7.96 -3.85 -4.67
C ILE A 381 -7.14 -2.90 -5.52
N ILE A 382 -5.81 -3.03 -5.51
CA ILE A 382 -4.95 -2.09 -6.22
C ILE A 382 -5.05 -2.25 -7.75
N ARG A 383 -5.22 -3.47 -8.26
CA ARG A 383 -5.42 -3.73 -9.69
C ARG A 383 -6.77 -3.22 -10.16
N TYR A 384 -7.80 -3.33 -9.35
CA TYR A 384 -9.09 -2.73 -9.66
C TYR A 384 -9.01 -1.20 -9.68
N PHE A 385 -8.28 -0.57 -8.76
CA PHE A 385 -8.04 0.87 -8.83
C PHE A 385 -7.23 1.28 -10.08
N GLN A 386 -6.24 0.50 -10.51
CA GLN A 386 -5.56 0.73 -11.80
C GLN A 386 -6.53 0.62 -12.97
N TYR A 387 -7.40 -0.40 -12.98
CA TYR A 387 -8.43 -0.59 -14.01
C TYR A 387 -9.36 0.62 -14.12
N LEU A 388 -9.87 1.12 -12.99
CA LEU A 388 -10.72 2.31 -12.94
C LEU A 388 -9.98 3.59 -13.36
N LEU A 389 -8.73 3.77 -12.91
CA LEU A 389 -7.91 4.91 -13.32
C LEU A 389 -7.61 4.89 -14.83
N GLY A 390 -7.49 3.69 -15.41
CA GLY A 390 -7.22 3.44 -16.82
C GLY A 390 -8.46 3.45 -17.72
N ASP A 391 -9.54 4.12 -17.29
CA ASP A 391 -10.82 4.19 -18.01
C ASP A 391 -11.38 2.81 -18.36
N ASN A 392 -11.43 1.94 -17.35
CA ASN A 392 -11.86 0.55 -17.45
C ASN A 392 -10.95 -0.30 -18.34
N GLY A 393 -9.63 -0.13 -18.14
CA GLY A 393 -8.59 -0.93 -18.79
C GLY A 393 -8.23 -0.51 -20.22
N LYS A 394 -8.70 0.65 -20.68
CA LYS A 394 -8.32 1.22 -21.99
C LYS A 394 -6.89 1.73 -22.02
N VAL A 395 -6.40 2.21 -20.88
CA VAL A 395 -5.05 2.76 -20.73
C VAL A 395 -4.38 2.05 -19.56
N PHE A 396 -3.15 1.61 -19.78
CA PHE A 396 -2.35 1.07 -18.69
C PHE A 396 -1.95 2.17 -17.71
N ILE A 397 -2.20 1.94 -16.43
CA ILE A 397 -1.83 2.85 -15.35
C ILE A 397 -0.80 2.17 -14.47
N PRO A 398 0.41 2.71 -14.29
CA PRO A 398 1.37 2.19 -13.32
C PRO A 398 0.80 2.12 -11.89
N MET A 399 1.05 1.03 -11.18
CA MET A 399 0.44 0.76 -9.86
C MET A 399 0.72 1.87 -8.82
N ILE A 400 1.86 2.57 -8.95
CA ILE A 400 2.24 3.68 -8.07
C ILE A 400 1.17 4.78 -7.99
N TYR A 401 0.41 5.01 -9.06
CA TYR A 401 -0.67 6.01 -9.06
C TYR A 401 -1.82 5.60 -8.14
N ALA A 402 -2.21 4.32 -8.17
CA ALA A 402 -3.21 3.79 -7.25
C ALA A 402 -2.69 3.80 -5.80
N ASN A 403 -1.41 3.47 -5.56
CA ASN A 403 -0.83 3.57 -4.21
C ASN A 403 -0.81 5.01 -3.69
N LYS A 404 -0.44 5.98 -4.53
CA LYS A 404 -0.42 7.41 -4.17
C LYS A 404 -1.83 7.94 -3.89
N ALA A 405 -2.85 7.44 -4.59
CA ALA A 405 -4.24 7.76 -4.29
C ALA A 405 -4.65 7.36 -2.86
N ILE A 406 -4.09 6.28 -2.31
CA ILE A 406 -4.37 5.85 -0.94
C ILE A 406 -3.44 6.55 0.07
N SER A 407 -2.16 6.70 -0.27
CA SER A 407 -1.11 7.09 0.68
C SER A 407 -0.91 8.60 0.86
N ASN A 408 -1.27 9.42 -0.14
CA ASN A 408 -0.94 10.85 -0.14
C ASN A 408 -2.07 11.80 0.32
N PRO A 409 -3.38 11.54 0.12
CA PRO A 409 -4.41 12.44 0.58
C PRO A 409 -4.35 12.64 2.08
N MET A 410 -4.24 13.89 2.51
CA MET A 410 -4.03 14.28 3.90
C MET A 410 -5.04 15.33 4.35
N ILE A 411 -5.44 15.27 5.60
CA ILE A 411 -6.38 16.20 6.21
C ILE A 411 -5.71 16.86 7.40
N PHE A 412 -5.62 18.19 7.36
CA PHE A 412 -5.17 18.99 8.49
C PHE A 412 -6.36 19.32 9.37
N MET A 413 -6.30 18.93 10.63
CA MET A 413 -7.38 19.15 11.61
C MET A 413 -6.95 20.21 12.60
N LYS A 414 -7.72 21.30 12.67
CA LYS A 414 -7.60 22.35 13.68
C LYS A 414 -8.76 22.23 14.66
N LYS A 415 -8.47 21.86 15.90
CA LYS A 415 -9.46 21.74 16.98
C LYS A 415 -9.39 22.94 17.91
N VAL A 416 -10.51 23.63 18.13
CA VAL A 416 -10.67 24.73 19.09
C VAL A 416 -11.87 24.40 19.97
N GLY A 417 -11.65 24.10 21.26
CA GLY A 417 -12.70 23.56 22.12
C GLY A 417 -13.32 22.28 21.54
N ASN A 418 -14.64 22.29 21.32
CA ASN A 418 -15.39 21.18 20.71
C ASN A 418 -15.47 21.23 19.18
N ASP A 419 -15.13 22.37 18.58
CA ASP A 419 -15.21 22.56 17.14
C ASP A 419 -13.93 22.07 16.45
N SER A 420 -14.11 21.41 15.31
CA SER A 420 -13.02 20.94 14.45
C SER A 420 -13.23 21.44 13.02
N SER A 421 -12.29 22.25 12.55
CA SER A 421 -12.16 22.59 11.13
C SER A 421 -11.14 21.65 10.50
N LEU A 422 -11.52 21.07 9.36
CA LEU A 422 -10.70 20.15 8.58
C LEU A 422 -10.35 20.81 7.24
N TYR A 423 -9.08 20.68 6.86
CA TYR A 423 -8.53 21.23 5.61
C TYR A 423 -7.88 20.10 4.79
N PRO A 424 -8.55 19.61 3.74
CA PRO A 424 -8.00 18.61 2.82
C PRO A 424 -6.83 19.18 2.02
N ILE A 425 -5.72 18.43 2.01
CA ILE A 425 -4.49 18.77 1.29
C ILE A 425 -3.92 17.54 0.58
N HIS A 426 -3.04 17.77 -0.40
CA HIS A 426 -2.39 16.70 -1.16
C HIS A 426 -3.36 15.73 -1.88
N LEU A 427 -4.50 16.24 -2.36
CA LEU A 427 -5.44 15.49 -3.20
C LEU A 427 -4.80 15.20 -4.56
N THR A 428 -4.31 13.99 -4.76
CA THR A 428 -3.75 13.58 -6.06
C THR A 428 -4.85 13.48 -7.12
N ASN A 429 -4.52 13.71 -8.40
CA ASN A 429 -5.47 13.49 -9.51
C ASN A 429 -6.05 12.07 -9.50
N SER A 430 -5.23 11.08 -9.13
CA SER A 430 -5.67 9.69 -8.96
C SER A 430 -6.73 9.54 -7.86
N TYR A 431 -6.57 10.23 -6.72
CA TYR A 431 -7.58 10.23 -5.65
C TYR A 431 -8.88 10.91 -6.10
N ILE A 432 -8.79 12.07 -6.76
CA ILE A 432 -9.97 12.81 -7.24
C ILE A 432 -10.76 11.98 -8.26
N LYS A 433 -10.05 11.32 -9.20
CA LYS A 433 -10.69 10.44 -10.19
C LYS A 433 -11.36 9.23 -9.52
N LEU A 434 -10.66 8.53 -8.62
CA LEU A 434 -11.21 7.35 -7.94
C LEU A 434 -12.35 7.70 -6.99
N SER A 435 -12.26 8.79 -6.23
CA SER A 435 -13.33 9.25 -5.33
C SER A 435 -14.63 9.48 -6.10
N LYS A 436 -14.57 10.19 -7.24
CA LYS A 436 -15.73 10.38 -8.11
C LYS A 436 -16.32 9.06 -8.63
N ILE A 437 -15.47 8.13 -9.09
CA ILE A 437 -15.91 6.83 -9.63
C ILE A 437 -16.55 5.97 -8.53
N LEU A 438 -15.98 5.99 -7.32
CA LEU A 438 -16.47 5.24 -6.15
C LEU A 438 -17.63 5.96 -5.43
N GLY A 439 -18.13 7.07 -5.99
CA GLY A 439 -19.28 7.81 -5.47
C GLY A 439 -19.00 8.56 -4.17
N LEU A 440 -17.75 8.94 -3.89
CA LEU A 440 -17.41 9.89 -2.84
C LEU A 440 -17.55 11.33 -3.35
N ASP A 441 -17.85 12.26 -2.45
CA ASP A 441 -18.07 13.66 -2.80
C ASP A 441 -16.76 14.45 -2.83
N GLU A 442 -16.76 15.52 -3.62
CA GLU A 442 -15.61 16.43 -3.72
C GLU A 442 -15.34 17.15 -2.39
N LEU A 443 -14.10 17.14 -1.95
CA LEU A 443 -13.65 17.81 -0.75
C LEU A 443 -13.26 19.27 -1.06
N LYS A 444 -13.87 20.22 -0.33
CA LYS A 444 -13.60 21.68 -0.43
C LYS A 444 -12.57 22.11 0.62
N GLU A 445 -12.06 23.33 0.49
CA GLU A 445 -10.92 23.84 1.30
C GLU A 445 -11.13 23.77 2.82
N GLU A 446 -12.29 24.18 3.32
CA GLU A 446 -12.65 24.02 4.73
C GLU A 446 -13.94 23.22 4.86
N ILE A 447 -13.93 22.21 5.74
CA ILE A 447 -15.07 21.36 6.03
C ILE A 447 -15.09 21.01 7.52
N ASN A 448 -16.27 20.86 8.10
CA ASN A 448 -16.40 20.36 9.47
C ASN A 448 -16.31 18.81 9.48
N PHE A 449 -16.16 18.22 10.67
CA PHE A 449 -15.97 16.78 10.81
C PHE A 449 -17.14 15.94 10.30
N GLU A 450 -18.38 16.33 10.60
CA GLU A 450 -19.59 15.60 10.17
C GLU A 450 -19.74 15.60 8.65
N LYS A 451 -19.64 16.77 8.00
CA LYS A 451 -19.69 16.84 6.54
C LYS A 451 -18.52 16.10 5.90
N PHE A 452 -17.35 16.06 6.54
CA PHE A 452 -16.23 15.29 6.04
C PHE A 452 -16.56 13.80 6.01
N GLN A 453 -17.07 13.24 7.11
CA GLN A 453 -17.52 11.85 7.18
C GLN A 453 -18.55 11.51 6.10
N ASP A 454 -19.56 12.37 5.93
CA ASP A 454 -20.60 12.21 4.91
C ASP A 454 -19.99 12.14 3.50
N LYS A 455 -19.08 13.07 3.18
CA LYS A 455 -18.46 13.15 1.86
C LYS A 455 -17.56 11.96 1.54
N ILE A 456 -16.82 11.45 2.52
CA ILE A 456 -15.98 10.25 2.36
C ILE A 456 -16.75 8.94 2.62
N LYS A 457 -18.04 9.03 2.98
CA LYS A 457 -18.94 7.91 3.29
C LYS A 457 -18.37 6.92 4.29
N MET A 458 -17.69 7.45 5.31
CA MET A 458 -16.97 6.66 6.30
C MET A 458 -17.19 7.23 7.70
N ASP A 459 -17.58 6.34 8.62
CA ASP A 459 -17.73 6.67 10.01
C ASP A 459 -16.35 6.74 10.67
N LEU A 460 -16.04 7.90 11.24
CA LEU A 460 -14.76 8.15 11.89
C LEU A 460 -15.01 8.32 13.38
N GLU A 461 -14.28 7.57 14.20
CA GLU A 461 -14.25 7.81 15.63
C GLU A 461 -13.75 9.23 15.89
N LYS A 462 -14.44 10.00 16.76
CA LYS A 462 -14.00 11.33 17.15
C LYS A 462 -12.58 11.23 17.70
N VAL A 463 -11.64 11.89 17.04
CA VAL A 463 -10.23 11.91 17.44
C VAL A 463 -10.12 12.70 18.74
N ASN A 464 -10.28 12.02 19.87
CA ASN A 464 -10.06 12.55 21.20
C ASN A 464 -8.55 12.53 21.46
N ASN A 465 -7.89 13.66 21.16
CA ASN A 465 -6.49 13.88 21.50
C ASN A 465 -6.20 13.71 22.98
#